data_AF-A0A438JKZ4-F1
#
_entry.id   AF-A0A438JKZ4-F1
#
_cell.length_a   1.000
_cell.length_b   1.000
_cell.length_c   1.000
_cell.angle_alpha   90.00
_cell.angle_beta   90.00
_cell.angle_gamma   90.00
#
_symmetry.space_group_name_H-M   'P 1'
#
loop_
_entity.id
_entity.type
_entity.pdbx_description
1 polymer ?
#
loop_
_entity_poly.entity_id
_entity_poly.type
_entity_poly.pdbx_seq_one_letter_code
_entity_poly.pdbx_strand_id
1 'polypeptide(L)'
;MRLMSRKFLQLIYYFCPIMFYLYGDHVPGEFFFQALNGKLLKTKDKNTRRDIRKELKTLSKEERKRQQLAVTDVIKNANVVLTTLTGAVSRKLENISFDLVIIDEAAQALEIACWIALLKGSRCILAGDHLQLPPTIQSVEAEKKGLGRTLFERLADLYGDEVMSMLTVQYRMHELIMNWSSKELYNSKITAHPSVAAHMLSDLEDVKKSSSTESTLLLIDTAGMLCDMEEKKDEEDSTMNEGEAEVAISHAKRLVDSGVQASDIGIITPYAAQMMKNNDDKLKDMEISTVDGFQGREKEAIIISMAREKNSIKIFLLDVLVGFLSDRRRMNVAVTRARRQCCLVCDTETVTSDKFLKRLIEYFEENGEYLSASEYGHE
;
A
#
# COMPACT_ATOMS: atom_id res chain seq x y z
N MET A 1 -17.58 8.58 2.12
CA MET A 1 -16.39 7.99 1.46
C MET A 1 -15.87 6.71 2.12
N ARG A 2 -15.93 6.52 3.45
CA ARG A 2 -15.51 5.28 4.13
C ARG A 2 -16.25 3.99 3.79
N LEU A 3 -17.45 4.09 3.22
CA LEU A 3 -18.22 2.95 2.73
C LEU A 3 -17.75 2.43 1.36
N MET A 4 -16.92 3.18 0.62
CA MET A 4 -16.43 2.73 -0.68
C MET A 4 -15.17 1.87 -0.58
N SER A 5 -14.22 2.12 0.34
CA SER A 5 -12.94 1.37 0.36
C SER A 5 -13.08 -0.06 0.91
N ARG A 6 -13.87 -0.29 1.97
CA ARG A 6 -14.17 -1.65 2.47
C ARG A 6 -15.01 -2.45 1.47
N LYS A 7 -15.92 -1.80 0.75
CA LYS A 7 -16.65 -2.43 -0.36
C LYS A 7 -15.76 -2.64 -1.59
N PHE A 8 -14.66 -1.91 -1.80
CA PHE A 8 -13.78 -2.07 -2.96
C PHE A 8 -12.97 -3.38 -2.90
N LEU A 9 -12.42 -3.71 -1.72
CA LEU A 9 -11.74 -5.00 -1.50
C LEU A 9 -12.72 -6.18 -1.40
N GLN A 10 -13.92 -5.96 -0.85
CA GLN A 10 -14.99 -6.96 -0.97
C GLN A 10 -15.49 -7.11 -2.42
N LEU A 11 -15.55 -6.04 -3.24
CA LEU A 11 -15.99 -6.13 -4.64
C LEU A 11 -15.04 -6.93 -5.51
N ILE A 12 -13.72 -6.86 -5.28
CA ILE A 12 -12.74 -7.66 -6.04
C ILE A 12 -12.94 -9.17 -5.76
N TYR A 13 -13.28 -9.54 -4.52
CA TYR A 13 -13.66 -10.91 -4.17
C TYR A 13 -15.10 -11.29 -4.54
N TYR A 14 -16.01 -10.32 -4.70
CA TYR A 14 -17.41 -10.54 -5.12
C TYR A 14 -17.63 -10.46 -6.64
N PHE A 15 -16.66 -9.97 -7.44
CA PHE A 15 -16.76 -10.01 -8.91
C PHE A 15 -16.19 -11.29 -9.54
N CYS A 16 -15.36 -12.06 -8.82
CA CYS A 16 -14.95 -13.39 -9.28
C CYS A 16 -16.11 -14.45 -9.23
N PRO A 17 -17.06 -14.38 -8.27
CA PRO A 17 -18.25 -15.22 -8.26
C PRO A 17 -19.45 -14.70 -9.07
N ILE A 18 -19.45 -13.48 -9.66
CA ILE A 18 -20.59 -13.05 -10.50
C ILE A 18 -20.70 -13.89 -11.79
N MET A 19 -19.60 -14.54 -12.22
CA MET A 19 -19.66 -15.59 -13.23
C MET A 19 -20.31 -16.90 -12.74
N PHE A 20 -20.33 -17.15 -11.43
CA PHE A 20 -20.93 -18.34 -10.82
C PHE A 20 -22.37 -18.12 -10.36
N TYR A 21 -22.73 -16.92 -9.88
CA TYR A 21 -24.04 -16.66 -9.27
C TYR A 21 -25.13 -16.25 -10.27
N LEU A 22 -24.81 -15.88 -11.50
CA LEU A 22 -25.80 -15.68 -12.56
C LEU A 22 -26.18 -16.97 -13.31
N TYR A 23 -25.51 -18.09 -13.03
CA TYR A 23 -25.88 -19.42 -13.52
C TYR A 23 -25.96 -20.40 -12.34
N GLY A 24 -27.09 -20.35 -11.64
CA GLY A 24 -27.55 -21.43 -10.75
C GLY A 24 -28.06 -22.66 -11.51
N ASP A 25 -27.45 -22.97 -12.65
CA ASP A 25 -27.68 -24.18 -13.44
C ASP A 25 -26.36 -24.55 -14.10
N HIS A 26 -25.89 -25.77 -13.83
CA HIS A 26 -24.76 -26.38 -14.54
C HIS A 26 -24.86 -26.10 -16.04
N VAL A 27 -23.94 -25.31 -16.59
CA VAL A 27 -23.96 -24.95 -18.02
C VAL A 27 -23.86 -26.25 -18.82
N PRO A 28 -24.89 -26.65 -19.61
CA PRO A 28 -24.90 -27.94 -20.31
C PRO A 28 -23.68 -28.15 -21.23
N GLY A 29 -23.06 -27.05 -21.66
CA GLY A 29 -21.85 -27.04 -22.48
C GLY A 29 -20.58 -27.51 -21.77
N GLU A 30 -20.40 -27.25 -20.48
CA GLU A 30 -19.19 -27.68 -19.74
C GLU A 30 -19.13 -29.20 -19.59
N PHE A 31 -20.27 -29.81 -19.23
CA PHE A 31 -20.39 -31.27 -19.17
C PHE A 31 -20.13 -31.93 -20.53
N PHE A 32 -20.63 -31.33 -21.62
CA PHE A 32 -20.42 -31.84 -22.97
C PHE A 32 -18.96 -31.67 -23.42
N PHE A 33 -18.31 -30.55 -23.08
CA PHE A 33 -16.90 -30.28 -23.38
C PHE A 33 -15.96 -31.24 -22.62
N GLN A 34 -16.22 -31.48 -21.33
CA GLN A 34 -15.49 -32.48 -20.53
C GLN A 34 -15.70 -33.90 -21.06
N ALA A 35 -16.92 -34.26 -21.46
CA ALA A 35 -17.22 -35.55 -22.07
C ALA A 35 -16.48 -35.77 -23.41
N LEU A 36 -16.42 -34.74 -24.27
CA LEU A 36 -15.70 -34.79 -25.54
C LEU A 36 -14.18 -34.88 -25.34
N ASN A 37 -13.61 -34.14 -24.37
CA ASN A 37 -12.19 -34.26 -24.00
C ASN A 37 -11.86 -35.66 -23.46
N GLY A 38 -12.72 -36.22 -22.62
CA GLY A 38 -12.60 -37.60 -22.13
C GLY A 38 -12.65 -38.64 -23.26
N LYS A 39 -13.54 -38.47 -24.25
CA LYS A 39 -13.62 -39.31 -25.46
C LYS A 39 -12.38 -39.16 -26.34
N LEU A 40 -11.85 -37.94 -26.49
CA LEU A 40 -10.64 -37.68 -27.27
C LEU A 40 -9.41 -38.43 -26.70
N LEU A 41 -9.30 -38.54 -25.38
CA LEU A 41 -8.21 -39.27 -24.72
C LEU A 41 -8.32 -40.79 -24.91
N LYS A 42 -9.54 -41.34 -24.97
CA LYS A 42 -9.78 -42.80 -25.08
C LYS A 42 -9.75 -43.33 -26.52
N THR A 43 -10.09 -42.51 -27.51
CA THR A 43 -10.19 -42.94 -28.92
C THR A 43 -8.81 -43.07 -29.57
N LYS A 44 -8.53 -44.23 -30.17
CA LYS A 44 -7.32 -44.49 -30.98
C LYS A 44 -7.49 -44.24 -32.48
N ASP A 45 -8.74 -44.20 -32.97
CA ASP A 45 -9.04 -43.97 -34.39
C ASP A 45 -8.74 -42.52 -34.83
N LYS A 46 -7.99 -42.36 -35.92
CA LYS A 46 -7.49 -41.06 -36.39
C LYS A 46 -8.61 -40.16 -36.92
N ASN A 47 -9.63 -40.74 -37.57
CA ASN A 47 -10.75 -39.98 -38.13
C ASN A 47 -11.66 -39.47 -37.01
N THR A 48 -12.03 -40.33 -36.08
CA THR A 48 -12.84 -39.98 -34.91
C THR A 48 -12.16 -38.91 -34.03
N ARG A 49 -10.84 -38.97 -33.83
CA ARG A 49 -10.09 -37.90 -33.14
C ARG A 49 -10.14 -36.57 -33.89
N ARG A 50 -10.13 -36.60 -35.23
CA ARG A 50 -10.21 -35.39 -36.06
C ARG A 50 -11.58 -34.72 -35.93
N ASP A 51 -12.65 -35.51 -35.89
CA ASP A 51 -14.01 -34.99 -35.79
C ASP A 51 -14.32 -34.45 -34.40
N ILE A 52 -13.91 -35.14 -33.33
CA ILE A 52 -14.00 -34.60 -31.95
C ILE A 52 -13.24 -33.27 -31.81
N ARG A 53 -12.06 -33.14 -32.43
CA ARG A 53 -11.30 -31.86 -32.43
C ARG A 53 -12.02 -30.74 -33.19
N LYS A 54 -12.70 -31.05 -34.30
CA LYS A 54 -13.51 -30.06 -35.02
C LYS A 54 -14.68 -29.60 -34.15
N GLU A 55 -15.36 -30.53 -33.50
CA GLU A 55 -16.50 -30.24 -32.62
C GLU A 55 -16.08 -29.39 -31.42
N LEU A 56 -14.99 -29.76 -30.73
CA LEU A 56 -14.40 -28.94 -29.67
C LEU A 56 -14.06 -27.52 -30.16
N LYS A 57 -13.48 -27.39 -31.36
CA LYS A 57 -13.15 -26.08 -31.94
C LYS A 57 -14.40 -25.25 -32.24
N THR A 58 -15.49 -25.87 -32.66
CA THR A 58 -16.77 -25.19 -32.88
C THR A 58 -17.37 -24.75 -31.55
N LEU A 59 -17.42 -25.63 -30.56
CA LEU A 59 -17.94 -25.32 -29.22
C LEU A 59 -17.15 -24.18 -28.55
N SER A 60 -15.82 -24.21 -28.58
CA SER A 60 -15.01 -23.12 -28.03
C SER A 60 -15.24 -21.78 -28.75
N LYS A 61 -15.56 -21.79 -30.04
CA LYS A 61 -15.93 -20.55 -30.77
C LYS A 61 -17.29 -20.03 -30.34
N GLU A 62 -18.27 -20.90 -30.19
CA GLU A 62 -19.62 -20.53 -29.75
C GLU A 62 -19.61 -20.01 -28.31
N GLU A 63 -18.90 -20.70 -27.42
CA GLU A 63 -18.72 -20.30 -26.03
C GLU A 63 -18.08 -18.91 -25.95
N ARG A 64 -16.98 -18.67 -26.67
CA ARG A 64 -16.33 -17.37 -26.73
C ARG A 64 -17.28 -16.27 -27.23
N LYS A 65 -18.10 -16.58 -28.24
CA LYS A 65 -19.11 -15.64 -28.76
C LYS A 65 -20.18 -15.32 -27.71
N ARG A 66 -20.69 -16.33 -27.00
CA ARG A 66 -21.67 -16.15 -25.92
C ARG A 66 -21.09 -15.33 -24.77
N GLN A 67 -19.88 -15.65 -24.33
CA GLN A 67 -19.17 -14.88 -23.29
C GLN A 67 -18.99 -13.42 -23.72
N GLN A 68 -18.60 -13.16 -24.97
CA GLN A 68 -18.42 -11.80 -25.46
C GLN A 68 -19.74 -11.00 -25.48
N LEU A 69 -20.85 -11.64 -25.89
CA LEU A 69 -22.17 -11.02 -25.86
C LEU A 69 -22.63 -10.72 -24.43
N ALA A 70 -22.48 -11.68 -23.52
CA ALA A 70 -22.84 -11.50 -22.11
C ALA A 70 -22.05 -10.36 -21.46
N VAL A 71 -20.74 -10.30 -21.69
CA VAL A 71 -19.90 -9.21 -21.18
C VAL A 71 -20.32 -7.87 -21.77
N THR A 72 -20.65 -7.81 -23.06
CA THR A 72 -21.09 -6.57 -23.71
C THR A 72 -22.41 -6.09 -23.13
N ASP A 73 -23.35 -7.01 -22.88
CA ASP A 73 -24.64 -6.70 -22.29
C ASP A 73 -24.51 -6.18 -20.85
N VAL A 74 -23.69 -6.85 -20.02
CA VAL A 74 -23.40 -6.39 -18.65
C VAL A 74 -22.79 -4.99 -18.66
N ILE A 75 -21.80 -4.72 -19.52
CA ILE A 75 -21.16 -3.40 -19.58
C ILE A 75 -22.14 -2.33 -20.04
N LYS A 76 -22.97 -2.60 -21.05
CA LYS A 76 -23.96 -1.64 -21.56
C LYS A 76 -25.01 -1.27 -20.53
N ASN A 77 -25.41 -2.22 -19.69
CA ASN A 77 -26.43 -2.00 -18.66
C ASN A 77 -25.84 -1.51 -17.33
N ALA A 78 -24.52 -1.46 -17.18
CA ALA A 78 -23.87 -0.97 -15.98
C ALA A 78 -23.87 0.57 -15.92
N ASN A 79 -24.26 1.13 -14.79
CA ASN A 79 -24.12 2.58 -14.54
C ASN A 79 -22.67 2.99 -14.25
N VAL A 80 -21.87 2.07 -13.72
CA VAL A 80 -20.47 2.30 -13.34
C VAL A 80 -19.63 1.12 -13.83
N VAL A 81 -18.56 1.41 -14.55
CA VAL A 81 -17.59 0.43 -15.03
C VAL A 81 -16.24 0.72 -14.36
N LEU A 82 -15.73 -0.25 -13.61
CA LEU A 82 -14.45 -0.14 -12.92
C LEU A 82 -13.37 -0.86 -13.73
N THR A 83 -12.23 -0.22 -13.93
CA THR A 83 -11.07 -0.79 -14.60
C THR A 83 -9.80 -0.11 -14.12
N THR A 84 -8.66 -0.79 -14.24
CA THR A 84 -7.37 -0.11 -14.20
C THR A 84 -7.21 0.81 -15.40
N LEU A 85 -6.28 1.78 -15.32
CA LEU A 85 -6.00 2.73 -16.39
C LEU A 85 -5.73 2.03 -17.73
N THR A 86 -4.87 1.01 -17.73
CA THR A 86 -4.53 0.23 -18.94
C THR A 86 -5.69 -0.66 -19.40
N GLY A 87 -6.53 -1.13 -18.47
CA GLY A 87 -7.72 -1.92 -18.79
C GLY A 87 -8.77 -1.15 -19.60
N ALA A 88 -8.73 0.19 -19.59
CA ALA A 88 -9.59 1.03 -20.43
C ALA A 88 -9.35 0.85 -21.94
N VAL A 89 -8.20 0.29 -22.36
CA VAL A 89 -7.92 -0.09 -23.78
C VAL A 89 -8.56 -1.42 -24.17
N SER A 90 -9.17 -2.15 -23.23
CA SER A 90 -9.77 -3.45 -23.51
C SER A 90 -10.71 -3.37 -24.72
N ARG A 91 -10.64 -4.36 -25.62
CA ARG A 91 -11.56 -4.48 -26.78
C ARG A 91 -13.04 -4.47 -26.37
N LYS A 92 -13.32 -4.84 -25.11
CA LYS A 92 -14.66 -4.80 -24.52
C LYS A 92 -15.21 -3.37 -24.39
N LEU A 93 -14.32 -2.36 -24.33
CA LEU A 93 -14.62 -0.95 -24.14
C LEU A 93 -14.30 -0.09 -25.37
N GLU A 94 -13.88 -0.69 -26.49
CA GLU A 94 -13.37 0.02 -27.67
C GLU A 94 -14.36 1.07 -28.19
N ASN A 95 -15.64 0.70 -28.31
CA ASN A 95 -16.72 1.55 -28.83
C ASN A 95 -17.66 2.07 -27.73
N ILE A 96 -17.15 2.21 -26.51
CA ILE A 96 -17.92 2.71 -25.37
C ILE A 96 -17.30 4.05 -24.95
N SER A 97 -18.16 5.04 -24.74
CA SER A 97 -17.82 6.35 -24.19
C SER A 97 -18.61 6.57 -22.91
N PHE A 98 -18.08 7.39 -22.02
CA PHE A 98 -18.64 7.70 -20.71
C PHE A 98 -18.82 9.20 -20.55
N ASP A 99 -19.86 9.61 -19.81
CA ASP A 99 -20.10 11.03 -19.53
C ASP A 99 -19.11 11.63 -18.52
N LEU A 100 -18.46 10.77 -17.74
CA LEU A 100 -17.53 11.11 -16.66
C LEU A 100 -16.52 9.97 -16.46
N VAL A 101 -15.24 10.34 -16.40
CA VAL A 101 -14.14 9.45 -16.01
C VAL A 101 -13.63 9.87 -14.64
N ILE A 102 -13.62 8.94 -13.68
CA ILE A 102 -13.02 9.18 -12.36
C ILE A 102 -11.74 8.37 -12.28
N ILE A 103 -10.62 9.03 -12.00
CA ILE A 103 -9.33 8.38 -11.75
C ILE A 103 -9.00 8.58 -10.28
N ASP A 104 -9.07 7.50 -9.52
CA ASP A 104 -8.58 7.45 -8.14
C ASP A 104 -7.07 7.15 -8.12
N GLU A 105 -6.38 7.58 -7.07
CA GLU A 105 -4.91 7.52 -6.94
C GLU A 105 -4.15 8.13 -8.14
N ALA A 106 -4.71 9.18 -8.74
CA ALA A 106 -4.14 9.87 -9.91
C ALA A 106 -2.75 10.47 -9.65
N ALA A 107 -2.43 10.77 -8.39
CA ALA A 107 -1.12 11.27 -7.95
C ALA A 107 -0.03 10.20 -7.91
N GLN A 108 -0.40 8.92 -8.02
CA GLN A 108 0.55 7.80 -8.13
C GLN A 108 0.61 7.24 -9.56
N ALA A 109 -0.18 7.78 -10.49
CA ALA A 109 -0.23 7.30 -11.86
C ALA A 109 0.69 8.12 -12.78
N LEU A 110 1.36 7.44 -13.70
CA LEU A 110 2.03 8.10 -14.81
C LEU A 110 1.01 8.86 -15.65
N GLU A 111 1.32 10.10 -16.03
CA GLU A 111 0.41 10.94 -16.82
C GLU A 111 -0.04 10.24 -18.11
N ILE A 112 0.86 9.53 -18.78
CA ILE A 112 0.57 8.78 -20.02
C ILE A 112 -0.50 7.70 -19.77
N ALA A 113 -0.47 7.05 -18.60
CA ALA A 113 -1.47 6.03 -18.25
C ALA A 113 -2.84 6.67 -17.99
N CYS A 114 -2.89 7.86 -17.37
CA CYS A 114 -4.15 8.58 -17.15
C CYS A 114 -4.85 8.92 -18.47
N TRP A 115 -4.09 9.33 -19.50
CA TRP A 115 -4.65 9.65 -20.82
C TRP A 115 -5.43 8.50 -21.46
N ILE A 116 -5.04 7.25 -21.18
CA ILE A 116 -5.76 6.07 -21.67
C ILE A 116 -7.23 6.09 -21.22
N ALA A 117 -7.48 6.37 -19.94
CA ALA A 117 -8.82 6.42 -19.38
C ALA A 117 -9.53 7.73 -19.72
N LEU A 118 -8.83 8.86 -19.70
CA LEU A 118 -9.40 10.19 -19.96
C LEU A 118 -10.01 10.30 -21.36
N LEU A 119 -9.42 9.63 -22.36
CA LEU A 119 -9.95 9.61 -23.73
C LEU A 119 -11.31 8.89 -23.86
N LYS A 120 -11.77 8.20 -22.81
CA LYS A 120 -13.07 7.52 -22.80
C LYS A 120 -14.24 8.42 -22.39
N GLY A 121 -14.01 9.63 -21.92
CA GLY A 121 -15.11 10.52 -21.54
C GLY A 121 -14.87 12.00 -21.76
N SER A 122 -15.95 12.77 -21.71
CA SER A 122 -15.95 14.22 -21.97
C SER A 122 -15.59 15.07 -20.75
N ARG A 123 -15.70 14.49 -19.55
CA ARG A 123 -15.37 15.13 -18.26
C ARG A 123 -14.55 14.17 -17.42
N CYS A 124 -13.73 14.73 -16.53
CA CYS A 124 -12.96 13.92 -15.59
C CYS A 124 -12.95 14.50 -14.17
N ILE A 125 -12.77 13.60 -13.21
CA ILE A 125 -12.41 13.92 -11.83
C ILE A 125 -11.15 13.11 -11.52
N LEU A 126 -10.12 13.80 -11.05
CA LEU A 126 -8.90 13.17 -10.55
C LEU A 126 -8.93 13.25 -9.02
N ALA A 127 -8.78 12.12 -8.36
CA ALA A 127 -8.60 12.03 -6.92
C ALA A 127 -7.22 11.44 -6.63
N GLY A 128 -6.55 11.96 -5.61
CA GLY A 128 -5.21 11.51 -5.22
C GLY A 128 -4.55 12.50 -4.29
N ASP A 129 -3.36 12.15 -3.83
CA ASP A 129 -2.56 12.96 -2.93
C ASP A 129 -1.11 13.04 -3.41
N HIS A 130 -0.76 14.18 -4.01
CA HIS A 130 0.59 14.46 -4.51
C HIS A 130 1.65 14.67 -3.40
N LEU A 131 1.24 14.66 -2.13
CA LEU A 131 2.14 14.66 -0.97
C LEU A 131 2.37 13.23 -0.41
N GLN A 132 1.82 12.20 -1.07
CA GLN A 132 2.13 10.78 -0.89
C GLN A 132 2.95 10.23 -2.07
N LEU A 133 3.06 8.91 -2.22
CA LEU A 133 4.00 8.27 -3.14
C LEU A 133 3.78 8.69 -4.60
N PRO A 134 4.84 9.08 -5.34
CA PRO A 134 4.79 9.26 -6.78
C PRO A 134 4.74 7.89 -7.52
N PRO A 135 4.50 7.87 -8.84
CA PRO A 135 4.69 6.67 -9.65
C PRO A 135 6.12 6.14 -9.56
N THR A 136 6.27 4.82 -9.47
CA THR A 136 7.59 4.17 -9.49
C THR A 136 8.20 4.23 -10.90
N ILE A 137 9.41 4.80 -11.01
CA ILE A 137 10.15 4.89 -12.26
C ILE A 137 11.50 4.20 -12.10
N GLN A 138 11.75 3.19 -12.94
CA GLN A 138 13.01 2.45 -12.90
C GLN A 138 14.19 3.22 -13.51
N SER A 139 13.92 4.04 -14.54
CA SER A 139 14.97 4.82 -15.20
C SER A 139 15.15 6.17 -14.51
N VAL A 140 16.25 6.30 -13.76
CA VAL A 140 16.66 7.56 -13.12
C VAL A 140 16.78 8.69 -14.14
N GLU A 141 17.23 8.41 -15.36
CA GLU A 141 17.29 9.41 -16.44
C GLU A 141 15.89 9.89 -16.84
N ALA A 142 14.93 8.98 -17.01
CA ALA A 142 13.56 9.33 -17.37
C ALA A 142 12.87 10.11 -16.25
N GLU A 143 13.09 9.72 -14.99
CA GLU A 143 12.61 10.46 -13.82
C GLU A 143 13.16 11.89 -13.80
N LYS A 144 14.47 12.07 -13.97
CA LYS A 144 15.11 13.40 -14.08
C LYS A 144 14.59 14.23 -15.25
N LYS A 145 14.16 13.57 -16.34
CA LYS A 145 13.54 14.22 -17.50
C LYS A 145 12.04 14.52 -17.31
N GLY A 146 11.49 14.25 -16.13
CA GLY A 146 10.13 14.65 -15.75
C GLY A 146 9.07 13.58 -15.88
N LEU A 147 9.43 12.31 -16.18
CA LEU A 147 8.45 11.21 -16.23
C LEU A 147 7.75 11.01 -14.87
N GLY A 148 8.38 11.42 -13.77
CA GLY A 148 7.84 11.36 -12.41
C GLY A 148 6.75 12.37 -12.10
N ARG A 149 6.63 13.43 -12.91
CA ARG A 149 5.59 14.45 -12.70
C ARG A 149 4.25 13.89 -13.16
N THR A 150 3.32 13.78 -12.24
CA THR A 150 1.98 13.25 -12.53
C THR A 150 1.08 14.30 -13.18
N LEU A 151 0.01 13.82 -13.83
CA LEU A 151 -1.04 14.71 -14.33
C LEU A 151 -1.66 15.53 -13.20
N PHE A 152 -1.84 14.92 -12.02
CA PHE A 152 -2.44 15.54 -10.86
C PHE A 152 -1.59 16.72 -10.36
N GLU A 153 -0.29 16.52 -10.16
CA GLU A 153 0.66 17.58 -9.80
C GLU A 153 0.70 18.69 -10.85
N ARG A 154 0.79 18.30 -12.13
CA ARG A 154 0.85 19.28 -13.21
C ARG A 154 -0.38 20.18 -13.26
N LEU A 155 -1.57 19.64 -13.01
CA LEU A 155 -2.81 20.43 -12.96
C LEU A 155 -2.90 21.28 -11.69
N ALA A 156 -2.47 20.74 -10.55
CA ALA A 156 -2.38 21.49 -9.30
C ALA A 156 -1.47 22.73 -9.44
N ASP A 157 -0.31 22.57 -10.09
CA ASP A 157 0.62 23.68 -10.33
C ASP A 157 0.07 24.74 -11.30
N LEU A 158 -0.70 24.32 -12.30
CA LEU A 158 -1.19 25.20 -13.36
C LEU A 158 -2.43 26.01 -12.93
N TYR A 159 -3.34 25.38 -12.18
CA TYR A 159 -4.66 25.95 -11.90
C TYR A 159 -4.93 26.16 -10.41
N GLY A 160 -4.14 25.54 -9.52
CA GLY A 160 -4.28 25.68 -8.08
C GLY A 160 -5.72 25.45 -7.60
N ASP A 161 -6.17 26.31 -6.69
CA ASP A 161 -7.48 26.22 -6.04
C ASP A 161 -8.68 26.40 -7.00
N GLU A 162 -8.47 26.78 -8.27
CA GLU A 162 -9.56 26.86 -9.26
C GLU A 162 -10.14 25.49 -9.61
N VAL A 163 -9.30 24.44 -9.59
CA VAL A 163 -9.69 23.06 -9.93
C VAL A 163 -9.41 22.07 -8.80
N MET A 164 -8.65 22.48 -7.79
CA MET A 164 -8.25 21.62 -6.67
C MET A 164 -9.18 21.82 -5.48
N SER A 165 -9.54 20.70 -4.84
CA SER A 165 -10.28 20.71 -3.57
C SER A 165 -9.64 19.72 -2.61
N MET A 166 -9.37 20.17 -1.39
CA MET A 166 -8.72 19.36 -0.35
C MET A 166 -9.75 18.94 0.71
N LEU A 167 -9.77 17.64 1.01
CA LEU A 167 -10.51 17.12 2.17
C LEU A 167 -9.71 17.38 3.45
N THR A 168 -10.33 18.03 4.43
CA THR A 168 -9.64 18.53 5.64
C THR A 168 -9.92 17.72 6.90
N VAL A 169 -10.91 16.82 6.90
CA VAL A 169 -11.24 15.98 8.05
C VAL A 169 -10.76 14.57 7.81
N GLN A 170 -9.80 14.10 8.62
CA GLN A 170 -9.34 12.72 8.60
C GLN A 170 -10.04 11.91 9.69
N TYR A 171 -10.19 10.61 9.45
CA TYR A 171 -10.92 9.73 10.35
C TYR A 171 -10.11 8.52 10.82
N ARG A 172 -8.82 8.42 10.48
CA ARG A 172 -7.95 7.27 10.72
C ARG A 172 -7.14 7.40 12.00
N MET A 173 -6.40 8.50 12.13
CA MET A 173 -5.25 8.65 13.03
C MET A 173 -5.66 9.35 14.32
N HIS A 174 -4.97 9.01 15.41
CA HIS A 174 -4.94 9.84 16.61
C HIS A 174 -4.45 11.25 16.25
N GLU A 175 -4.92 12.28 16.95
CA GLU A 175 -4.59 13.67 16.64
C GLU A 175 -3.09 13.95 16.67
N LEU A 176 -2.36 13.40 17.65
CA LEU A 176 -0.90 13.52 17.76
C LEU A 176 -0.16 12.97 16.54
N ILE A 177 -0.60 11.84 15.97
CA ILE A 177 0.02 11.27 14.75
C ILE A 177 -0.28 12.17 13.54
N MET A 178 -1.53 12.59 13.42
CA MET A 178 -1.97 13.47 12.32
C MET A 178 -1.27 14.83 12.36
N ASN A 179 -1.11 15.43 13.54
CA ASN A 179 -0.63 16.80 13.71
C ASN A 179 0.76 17.00 13.09
N TRP A 180 1.67 16.04 13.22
CA TRP A 180 2.97 16.09 12.55
C TRP A 180 2.81 16.19 11.02
N SER A 181 2.09 15.24 10.42
CA SER A 181 1.88 15.18 8.96
C SER A 181 1.17 16.43 8.46
N SER A 182 0.10 16.85 9.16
CA SER A 182 -0.68 18.06 8.88
C SER A 182 0.21 19.30 8.86
N LYS A 183 1.06 19.48 9.87
CA LYS A 183 2.00 20.61 10.00
C LYS A 183 3.08 20.59 8.92
N GLU A 184 3.72 19.44 8.70
CA GLU A 184 4.90 19.32 7.83
C GLU A 184 4.57 19.34 6.34
N LEU A 185 3.42 18.77 5.95
CA LEU A 185 3.08 18.55 4.54
C LEU A 185 1.81 19.28 4.10
N TYR A 186 0.84 19.49 4.99
CA TYR A 186 -0.49 19.97 4.60
C TYR A 186 -0.86 21.34 5.19
N ASN A 187 0.14 22.15 5.55
CA ASN A 187 -0.04 23.52 6.06
C ASN A 187 -1.03 23.61 7.24
N SER A 188 -1.04 22.61 8.12
CA SER A 188 -1.94 22.49 9.27
C SER A 188 -3.44 22.48 8.92
N LYS A 189 -3.81 22.13 7.69
CA LYS A 189 -5.22 22.12 7.23
C LYS A 189 -5.99 20.85 7.59
N ILE A 190 -5.30 19.76 7.98
CA ILE A 190 -5.95 18.49 8.32
C ILE A 190 -6.32 18.48 9.81
N THR A 191 -7.54 18.05 10.10
CA THR A 191 -8.15 17.96 11.43
C THR A 191 -8.67 16.56 11.70
N ALA A 192 -8.56 16.09 12.94
CA ALA A 192 -9.01 14.77 13.35
C ALA A 192 -10.51 14.80 13.64
N HIS A 193 -11.26 13.84 13.09
CA HIS A 193 -12.63 13.64 13.49
C HIS A 193 -12.70 13.18 14.97
N PRO A 194 -13.69 13.62 15.78
CA PRO A 194 -13.77 13.27 17.20
C PRO A 194 -13.76 11.76 17.50
N SER A 195 -14.21 10.93 16.55
CA SER A 195 -14.20 9.47 16.69
C SER A 195 -12.79 8.84 16.75
N VAL A 196 -11.75 9.58 16.36
CA VAL A 196 -10.36 9.09 16.35
C VAL A 196 -9.38 10.04 17.01
N ALA A 197 -9.78 11.28 17.32
CA ALA A 197 -8.87 12.30 17.83
C ALA A 197 -8.07 11.81 19.06
N ALA A 198 -8.72 11.06 19.96
CA ALA A 198 -8.14 10.61 21.23
C ALA A 198 -8.06 9.07 21.39
N HIS A 199 -8.19 8.30 20.30
CA HIS A 199 -8.26 6.83 20.40
C HIS A 199 -6.90 6.15 20.65
N MET A 200 -6.79 5.35 21.70
CA MET A 200 -5.53 4.71 22.13
C MET A 200 -5.57 3.21 21.88
N LEU A 201 -4.41 2.54 21.84
CA LEU A 201 -4.37 1.07 21.75
C LEU A 201 -5.07 0.42 22.94
N SER A 202 -4.95 1.01 24.14
CA SER A 202 -5.63 0.55 25.35
C SER A 202 -7.16 0.68 25.33
N ASP A 203 -7.75 1.36 24.34
CA ASP A 203 -9.20 1.39 24.13
C ASP A 203 -9.72 0.21 23.30
N LEU A 204 -8.83 -0.62 22.73
CA LEU A 204 -9.23 -1.84 22.03
C LEU A 204 -9.70 -2.89 23.02
N GLU A 205 -10.66 -3.72 22.59
CA GLU A 205 -11.14 -4.85 23.38
C GLU A 205 -9.97 -5.80 23.68
N ASP A 206 -9.94 -6.33 24.91
CA ASP A 206 -8.92 -7.28 25.40
C ASP A 206 -7.47 -6.77 25.43
N VAL A 207 -7.22 -5.48 25.19
CA VAL A 207 -5.89 -4.86 25.35
C VAL A 207 -5.69 -4.33 26.76
N LYS A 208 -4.66 -4.81 27.44
CA LYS A 208 -4.24 -4.35 28.77
C LYS A 208 -3.52 -3.02 28.66
N LYS A 209 -3.78 -2.14 29.62
CA LYS A 209 -2.99 -0.92 29.82
C LYS A 209 -1.57 -1.28 30.26
N SER A 210 -0.60 -0.79 29.51
CA SER A 210 0.83 -0.90 29.78
C SER A 210 1.51 0.36 29.23
N SER A 211 2.76 0.62 29.61
CA SER A 211 3.55 1.71 29.02
C SER A 211 3.55 1.63 27.48
N SER A 212 3.67 0.42 26.94
CA SER A 212 3.63 0.18 25.50
C SER A 212 2.28 0.42 24.82
N THR A 213 1.13 0.41 25.52
CA THR A 213 -0.21 0.60 24.91
C THR A 213 -0.85 1.95 25.23
N GLU A 214 -0.28 2.71 26.17
CA GLU A 214 -0.72 4.07 26.51
C GLU A 214 0.02 5.15 25.69
N SER A 215 1.20 4.83 25.15
CA SER A 215 1.91 5.70 24.22
C SER A 215 1.25 5.76 22.83
N THR A 216 0.95 6.96 22.34
CA THR A 216 0.51 7.19 20.95
C THR A 216 1.70 7.34 20.00
N LEU A 217 2.74 8.03 20.44
CA LEU A 217 3.96 8.29 19.71
C LEU A 217 5.12 7.76 20.54
N LEU A 218 5.89 6.85 19.98
CA LEU A 218 7.02 6.22 20.66
C LEU A 218 8.28 6.39 19.82
N LEU A 219 9.35 6.89 20.42
CA LEU A 219 10.68 6.92 19.84
C LEU A 219 11.56 5.94 20.62
N ILE A 220 12.05 4.91 19.94
CA ILE A 220 13.02 3.98 20.48
C ILE A 220 14.37 4.30 19.83
N ASP A 221 15.26 4.93 20.60
CA ASP A 221 16.55 5.35 20.10
C ASP A 221 17.58 4.22 20.21
N THR A 222 18.22 3.92 19.08
CA THR A 222 19.30 2.94 18.97
C THR A 222 20.69 3.56 19.07
N ALA A 223 20.80 4.89 19.19
CA ALA A 223 22.08 5.58 19.32
C ALA A 223 22.89 5.06 20.52
N GLY A 224 24.19 4.83 20.30
CA GLY A 224 25.12 4.38 21.34
C GLY A 224 25.11 2.88 21.66
N MET A 225 24.30 2.07 20.96
CA MET A 225 24.34 0.60 21.06
C MET A 225 25.44 0.04 20.14
N LEU A 226 26.64 -0.18 20.70
CA LEU A 226 27.84 -0.59 19.95
C LEU A 226 27.89 -2.09 19.55
N CYS A 227 26.98 -2.94 20.05
CA CYS A 227 26.98 -4.37 19.76
C CYS A 227 25.70 -4.72 18.98
N ASP A 228 25.87 -5.44 17.86
CA ASP A 228 24.80 -6.02 17.03
C ASP A 228 23.93 -5.06 16.18
N MET A 229 24.27 -3.77 16.12
CA MET A 229 23.59 -2.77 15.28
C MET A 229 24.25 -2.54 13.90
N GLU A 230 25.31 -3.27 13.55
CA GLU A 230 26.07 -3.02 12.32
C GLU A 230 25.22 -3.16 11.05
N GLU A 231 25.25 -2.12 10.20
CA GLU A 231 24.64 -2.16 8.87
C GLU A 231 25.27 -3.26 8.00
N LYS A 232 24.44 -4.24 7.61
CA LYS A 232 24.77 -5.23 6.58
C LYS A 232 24.08 -4.86 5.27
N LYS A 233 24.67 -5.32 4.16
CA LYS A 233 24.08 -5.21 2.82
C LYS A 233 23.81 -6.59 2.24
N ASP A 234 22.69 -6.76 1.56
CA ASP A 234 22.38 -7.98 0.83
C ASP A 234 23.08 -8.02 -0.55
N GLU A 235 22.82 -9.08 -1.33
CA GLU A 235 23.38 -9.27 -2.67
C GLU A 235 22.91 -8.18 -3.68
N GLU A 236 21.82 -7.47 -3.36
CA GLU A 236 21.23 -6.39 -4.17
C GLU A 236 21.59 -4.98 -3.64
N ASP A 237 22.56 -4.88 -2.73
CA ASP A 237 23.04 -3.63 -2.09
C ASP A 237 22.00 -2.94 -1.17
N SER A 238 20.94 -3.67 -0.77
CA SER A 238 19.90 -3.23 0.15
C SER A 238 20.37 -3.34 1.61
N THR A 239 20.00 -2.37 2.46
CA THR A 239 20.55 -2.22 3.83
C THR A 239 19.70 -2.93 4.88
N MET A 240 20.35 -3.56 5.86
CA MET A 240 19.73 -4.21 7.01
C MET A 240 20.51 -3.91 8.31
N ASN A 241 19.79 -3.70 9.41
CA ASN A 241 20.32 -3.59 10.77
C ASN A 241 19.59 -4.63 11.64
N GLU A 242 20.31 -5.68 12.04
CA GLU A 242 19.79 -6.83 12.80
C GLU A 242 19.25 -6.42 14.17
N GLY A 243 20.03 -5.69 14.97
CA GLY A 243 19.56 -5.29 16.29
C GLY A 243 18.43 -4.26 16.24
N GLU A 244 18.37 -3.36 15.26
CA GLU A 244 17.23 -2.46 15.10
C GLU A 244 15.93 -3.24 14.78
N ALA A 245 16.02 -4.26 13.94
CA ALA A 245 14.87 -5.10 13.66
C ALA A 245 14.48 -5.96 14.87
N GLU A 246 15.45 -6.44 15.65
CA GLU A 246 15.18 -7.16 16.89
C GLU A 246 14.41 -6.28 17.87
N VAL A 247 14.80 -5.02 18.04
CA VAL A 247 14.06 -4.03 18.84
C VAL A 247 12.64 -3.84 18.32
N ALA A 248 12.47 -3.67 17.00
CA ALA A 248 11.15 -3.53 16.39
C ALA A 248 10.26 -4.76 16.61
N ILE A 249 10.82 -5.96 16.50
CA ILE A 249 10.14 -7.23 16.76
C ILE A 249 9.80 -7.36 18.25
N SER A 250 10.71 -7.03 19.15
CA SER A 250 10.49 -7.08 20.60
C SER A 250 9.40 -6.11 21.04
N HIS A 251 9.32 -4.91 20.45
CA HIS A 251 8.18 -4.01 20.68
C HIS A 251 6.87 -4.60 20.17
N ALA A 252 6.85 -5.19 18.98
CA ALA A 252 5.67 -5.89 18.49
C ALA A 252 5.22 -7.03 19.42
N LYS A 253 6.15 -7.80 19.99
CA LYS A 253 5.85 -8.83 20.99
C LYS A 253 5.22 -8.25 22.25
N ARG A 254 5.75 -7.15 22.78
CA ARG A 254 5.17 -6.45 23.96
C ARG A 254 3.73 -6.00 23.72
N LEU A 255 3.42 -5.53 22.51
CA LEU A 255 2.06 -5.18 22.12
C LEU A 255 1.15 -6.41 22.08
N VAL A 256 1.60 -7.52 21.49
CA VAL A 256 0.84 -8.78 21.46
C VAL A 256 0.63 -9.36 22.86
N ASP A 257 1.64 -9.35 23.71
CA ASP A 257 1.54 -9.82 25.10
C ASP A 257 0.63 -8.92 25.95
N SER A 258 0.46 -7.66 25.55
CA SER A 258 -0.54 -6.74 26.09
C SER A 258 -1.95 -6.97 25.52
N GLY A 259 -2.13 -7.85 24.54
CA GLY A 259 -3.43 -8.23 23.97
C GLY A 259 -3.74 -7.65 22.58
N VAL A 260 -2.83 -6.88 21.98
CA VAL A 260 -3.03 -6.36 20.61
C VAL A 260 -2.94 -7.53 19.61
N GLN A 261 -3.87 -7.63 18.67
CA GLN A 261 -3.81 -8.69 17.66
C GLN A 261 -2.60 -8.46 16.73
N ALA A 262 -1.85 -9.52 16.42
CA ALA A 262 -0.70 -9.42 15.51
C ALA A 262 -1.09 -8.83 14.13
N SER A 263 -2.29 -9.16 13.65
CA SER A 263 -2.86 -8.62 12.41
C SER A 263 -3.14 -7.11 12.43
N ASP A 264 -3.24 -6.51 13.61
CA ASP A 264 -3.43 -5.08 13.83
C ASP A 264 -2.09 -4.32 13.99
N ILE A 265 -0.97 -5.02 13.87
CA ILE A 265 0.39 -4.46 13.93
C ILE A 265 1.02 -4.52 12.53
N GLY A 266 1.75 -3.47 12.17
CA GLY A 266 2.59 -3.47 10.97
C GLY A 266 3.99 -2.93 11.26
N ILE A 267 5.01 -3.56 10.67
CA ILE A 267 6.36 -3.03 10.62
C ILE A 267 6.63 -2.48 9.23
N ILE A 268 6.99 -1.20 9.15
CA ILE A 268 7.34 -0.51 7.91
C ILE A 268 8.84 -0.22 7.93
N THR A 269 9.52 -0.58 6.86
CA THR A 269 10.93 -0.26 6.68
C THR A 269 11.21 0.33 5.29
N PRO A 270 12.21 1.21 5.14
CA PRO A 270 12.62 1.71 3.83
C PRO A 270 13.25 0.63 2.93
N TYR A 271 13.89 -0.37 3.53
CA TYR A 271 14.79 -1.27 2.80
C TYR A 271 14.23 -2.69 2.74
N ALA A 272 14.24 -3.28 1.54
CA ALA A 272 13.76 -4.64 1.35
C ALA A 272 14.58 -5.67 2.14
N ALA A 273 15.87 -5.44 2.39
CA ALA A 273 16.71 -6.35 3.18
C ALA A 273 16.34 -6.33 4.68
N GLN A 274 15.80 -5.23 5.20
CA GLN A 274 15.32 -5.11 6.58
C GLN A 274 14.01 -5.89 6.81
N MET A 275 13.41 -6.45 5.77
CA MET A 275 12.23 -7.32 5.84
C MET A 275 12.60 -8.68 6.43
N MET A 276 12.86 -8.71 7.74
CA MET A 276 13.31 -9.93 8.40
C MET A 276 12.21 -10.97 8.47
N LYS A 277 12.62 -12.23 8.38
CA LYS A 277 11.73 -13.36 8.67
C LYS A 277 11.55 -13.44 10.18
N ASN A 278 10.37 -13.05 10.64
CA ASN A 278 9.94 -13.40 11.97
C ASN A 278 9.56 -14.89 12.02
N ASN A 279 10.23 -15.65 12.90
CA ASN A 279 9.93 -17.06 13.16
C ASN A 279 9.04 -17.26 14.40
N ASP A 280 8.62 -16.18 15.06
CA ASP A 280 7.73 -16.26 16.23
C ASP A 280 6.28 -16.50 15.78
N ASP A 281 5.71 -17.63 16.18
CA ASP A 281 4.34 -18.02 15.87
C ASP A 281 3.30 -17.01 16.36
N LYS A 282 3.57 -16.26 17.45
CA LYS A 282 2.66 -15.23 17.96
C LYS A 282 2.50 -14.05 17.00
N LEU A 283 3.50 -13.79 16.17
CA LEU A 283 3.59 -12.66 15.27
C LEU A 283 3.36 -13.06 13.80
N LYS A 284 2.84 -14.27 13.54
CA LYS A 284 2.67 -14.82 12.19
C LYS A 284 1.74 -13.99 11.30
N ASP A 285 0.71 -13.39 11.88
CA ASP A 285 -0.26 -12.56 11.16
C ASP A 285 0.15 -11.08 11.09
N MET A 286 1.28 -10.73 11.69
CA MET A 286 1.84 -9.38 11.61
C MET A 286 2.38 -9.11 10.21
N GLU A 287 2.15 -7.89 9.75
CA GLU A 287 2.56 -7.47 8.43
C GLU A 287 3.89 -6.72 8.46
N ILE A 288 4.89 -7.21 7.74
CA ILE A 288 6.16 -6.50 7.53
C ILE A 288 6.18 -6.11 6.05
N SER A 289 6.40 -4.83 5.74
CA SER A 289 6.47 -4.35 4.35
C SER A 289 7.36 -3.12 4.18
N THR A 290 7.77 -2.86 2.94
CA THR A 290 8.35 -1.57 2.60
C THR A 290 7.27 -0.47 2.63
N VAL A 291 7.68 0.80 2.68
CA VAL A 291 6.74 1.94 2.60
C VAL A 291 5.85 1.84 1.36
N ASP A 292 6.46 1.61 0.19
CA ASP A 292 5.78 1.44 -1.10
C ASP A 292 4.85 0.20 -1.07
N GLY A 293 5.28 -0.88 -0.41
CA GLY A 293 4.48 -2.06 -0.19
C GLY A 293 3.21 -1.77 0.62
N PHE A 294 3.30 -0.93 1.67
CA PHE A 294 2.22 -0.63 2.63
C PHE A 294 1.16 0.36 2.14
N GLN A 295 1.24 0.83 0.90
CA GLN A 295 0.34 1.84 0.39
C GLN A 295 -1.13 1.38 0.39
N GLY A 296 -2.03 2.29 0.77
CA GLY A 296 -3.47 2.03 0.84
C GLY A 296 -3.90 1.16 2.03
N ARG A 297 -2.94 0.64 2.82
CA ARG A 297 -3.19 -0.13 4.04
C ARG A 297 -3.14 0.77 5.27
N GLU A 298 -3.59 0.25 6.41
CA GLU A 298 -3.56 0.91 7.73
C GLU A 298 -3.58 -0.16 8.83
N LYS A 299 -2.99 0.13 9.99
CA LYS A 299 -2.93 -0.76 11.17
C LYS A 299 -3.20 0.01 12.46
N GLU A 300 -3.59 -0.68 13.52
CA GLU A 300 -3.79 -0.03 14.82
C GLU A 300 -2.46 0.48 15.38
N ALA A 301 -1.40 -0.32 15.26
CA ALA A 301 -0.02 0.06 15.58
C ALA A 301 0.88 -0.06 14.34
N ILE A 302 1.71 0.95 14.09
CA ILE A 302 2.79 0.89 13.10
C ILE A 302 4.12 1.13 13.79
N ILE A 303 5.09 0.28 13.47
CA ILE A 303 6.48 0.38 13.90
C ILE A 303 7.32 0.69 12.67
N ILE A 304 8.01 1.82 12.67
CA ILE A 304 8.84 2.28 11.57
C ILE A 304 10.30 2.00 11.93
N SER A 305 10.97 1.14 11.17
CA SER A 305 12.40 0.81 11.33
C SER A 305 13.21 1.47 10.21
N MET A 306 14.09 2.41 10.56
CA MET A 306 14.92 3.20 9.63
C MET A 306 16.15 2.45 9.09
N ALA A 307 16.64 1.43 9.79
CA ALA A 307 17.76 0.54 9.46
C ALA A 307 19.08 1.26 9.11
N ARG A 308 19.34 2.42 9.71
CA ARG A 308 20.53 3.24 9.41
C ARG A 308 21.32 3.57 10.66
N GLU A 309 22.64 3.47 10.56
CA GLU A 309 23.58 3.85 11.62
C GLU A 309 24.80 4.59 11.04
N LYS A 310 25.35 5.54 11.80
CA LYS A 310 26.46 6.37 11.37
C LYS A 310 27.76 5.58 11.45
N ASN A 311 28.24 5.12 10.30
CA ASN A 311 29.58 4.55 10.20
C ASN A 311 30.61 5.58 9.66
N SER A 312 31.72 5.76 10.38
CA SER A 312 32.70 6.85 10.20
C SER A 312 33.34 6.95 8.80
N ILE A 313 33.21 5.92 7.96
CA ILE A 313 33.79 5.83 6.61
C ILE A 313 32.83 6.36 5.52
N LYS A 314 31.52 6.50 5.80
CA LYS A 314 30.48 6.81 4.80
C LYS A 314 30.03 8.29 4.77
N ILE A 315 30.78 9.20 5.39
CA ILE A 315 30.44 10.64 5.46
C ILE A 315 30.33 11.29 4.05
N PHE A 316 31.05 10.76 3.05
CA PHE A 316 31.08 11.33 1.69
C PHE A 316 29.96 10.84 0.75
N LEU A 317 29.10 9.92 1.19
CA LEU A 317 27.99 9.36 0.38
C LEU A 317 26.60 9.65 0.98
N LEU A 318 26.52 10.45 2.05
CA LEU A 318 25.26 10.76 2.75
C LEU A 318 24.19 11.34 1.80
N ASP A 319 24.59 12.18 0.84
CA ASP A 319 23.68 12.84 -0.11
C ASP A 319 22.98 11.84 -1.07
N VAL A 320 23.53 10.63 -1.26
CA VAL A 320 22.96 9.60 -2.14
C VAL A 320 22.25 8.50 -1.34
N LEU A 321 22.74 8.13 -0.14
CA LEU A 321 22.16 7.04 0.67
C LEU A 321 20.92 7.45 1.48
N VAL A 322 20.80 8.73 1.82
CA VAL A 322 19.61 9.29 2.48
C VAL A 322 18.46 9.51 1.48
N GLY A 323 18.69 9.40 0.16
CA GLY A 323 17.70 9.73 -0.88
C GLY A 323 16.35 9.00 -0.83
N PHE A 324 16.27 7.82 -0.20
CA PHE A 324 14.99 7.13 0.04
C PHE A 324 14.35 7.55 1.39
N LEU A 325 15.17 7.86 2.40
CA LEU A 325 14.74 8.27 3.74
C LEU A 325 14.36 9.75 3.83
N SER A 326 15.00 10.61 3.04
CA SER A 326 14.65 12.04 2.90
C SER A 326 13.48 12.28 1.95
N ASP A 327 12.92 11.23 1.36
CA ASP A 327 11.65 11.36 0.66
C ASP A 327 10.54 11.63 1.67
N ARG A 328 10.23 12.92 1.80
CA ARG A 328 9.18 13.45 2.68
C ARG A 328 7.85 12.75 2.46
N ARG A 329 7.56 12.32 1.22
CA ARG A 329 6.30 11.65 0.85
C ARG A 329 6.26 10.22 1.39
N ARG A 330 7.38 9.50 1.32
CA ARG A 330 7.50 8.14 1.90
C ARG A 330 7.36 8.17 3.41
N MET A 331 8.04 9.11 4.08
CA MET A 331 7.89 9.26 5.53
C MET A 331 6.45 9.64 5.92
N ASN A 332 5.84 10.55 5.17
CA ASN A 332 4.42 10.90 5.34
C ASN A 332 3.53 9.66 5.21
N VAL A 333 3.76 8.81 4.21
CA VAL A 333 3.01 7.57 4.04
C VAL A 333 3.21 6.65 5.24
N ALA A 334 4.45 6.39 5.65
CA ALA A 334 4.80 5.51 6.77
C ALA A 334 4.11 5.93 8.07
N VAL A 335 4.27 7.19 8.49
CA VAL A 335 3.64 7.72 9.72
C VAL A 335 2.11 7.66 9.63
N THR A 336 1.52 8.01 8.47
CA THR A 336 0.06 8.06 8.30
C THR A 336 -0.61 6.69 8.11
N ARG A 337 0.16 5.59 8.19
CA ARG A 337 -0.39 4.23 8.24
C ARG A 337 -0.91 3.85 9.63
N ALA A 338 -0.39 4.49 10.67
CA ALA A 338 -0.77 4.25 12.07
C ALA A 338 -2.18 4.78 12.35
N ARG A 339 -2.98 4.05 13.13
CA ARG A 339 -4.25 4.56 13.66
C ARG A 339 -4.07 5.09 15.08
N ARG A 340 -3.61 4.25 16.01
CA ARG A 340 -3.57 4.53 17.45
C ARG A 340 -2.15 4.70 17.97
N GLN A 341 -1.18 3.97 17.44
CA GLN A 341 0.23 4.13 17.81
C GLN A 341 1.15 4.18 16.59
N CYS A 342 2.07 5.14 16.60
CA CYS A 342 3.21 5.21 15.69
C CYS A 342 4.49 5.12 16.51
N CYS A 343 5.24 4.03 16.34
CA CYS A 343 6.55 3.83 16.93
C CYS A 343 7.63 4.07 15.87
N LEU A 344 8.68 4.81 16.21
CA LEU A 344 9.85 5.05 15.38
C LEU A 344 11.07 4.42 16.07
N VAL A 345 11.73 3.49 15.38
CA VAL A 345 12.98 2.85 15.82
C VAL A 345 14.08 3.35 14.91
N CYS A 346 15.06 4.05 15.48
CA CYS A 346 16.15 4.62 14.70
C CYS A 346 17.33 5.07 15.55
N ASP A 347 18.49 5.25 14.92
CA ASP A 347 19.61 6.00 15.47
C ASP A 347 19.36 7.50 15.30
N THR A 348 19.05 8.20 16.39
CA THR A 348 18.76 9.63 16.36
C THR A 348 19.94 10.47 15.89
N GLU A 349 21.19 10.09 16.18
CA GLU A 349 22.38 10.82 15.70
C GLU A 349 22.51 10.76 14.18
N THR A 350 22.16 9.62 13.59
CA THR A 350 22.17 9.43 12.13
C THR A 350 21.02 10.18 11.47
N VAL A 351 19.80 9.99 11.98
CA VAL A 351 18.57 10.51 11.37
C VAL A 351 18.49 12.03 11.43
N THR A 352 19.00 12.65 12.50
CA THR A 352 18.98 14.12 12.68
C THR A 352 19.94 14.88 11.75
N SER A 353 20.77 14.18 10.97
CA SER A 353 21.59 14.79 9.92
C SER A 353 20.74 15.40 8.79
N ASP A 354 19.55 14.86 8.52
CA ASP A 354 18.57 15.43 7.60
C ASP A 354 17.63 16.41 8.31
N LYS A 355 17.39 17.58 7.71
CA LYS A 355 16.58 18.64 8.35
C LYS A 355 15.11 18.26 8.52
N PHE A 356 14.55 17.49 7.60
CA PHE A 356 13.14 17.07 7.67
C PHE A 356 12.96 15.98 8.71
N LEU A 357 13.84 14.97 8.70
CA LEU A 357 13.81 13.91 9.70
C LEU A 357 14.15 14.42 11.10
N LYS A 358 15.06 15.39 11.23
CA LYS A 358 15.32 16.06 12.51
C LYS A 358 14.04 16.62 13.14
N ARG A 359 13.19 17.29 12.36
CA ARG A 359 11.90 17.83 12.85
C ARG A 359 10.90 16.74 13.21
N LEU A 360 10.98 15.56 12.57
CA LEU A 360 10.21 14.39 12.97
C LEU A 360 10.66 13.88 14.35
N ILE A 361 11.98 13.75 14.57
CA ILE A 361 12.55 13.35 15.87
C ILE A 361 12.15 14.35 16.96
N GLU A 362 12.40 15.65 16.74
CA GLU A 362 12.03 16.73 17.68
C GLU A 362 10.53 16.66 18.02
N TYR A 363 9.66 16.37 17.04
CA TYR A 363 8.24 16.22 17.28
C TYR A 363 7.89 15.00 18.15
N PHE A 364 8.54 13.85 17.92
CA PHE A 364 8.35 12.65 18.74
C PHE A 364 8.85 12.86 20.17
N GLU A 365 9.98 13.55 20.36
CA GLU A 365 10.51 13.90 21.69
C GLU A 365 9.58 14.86 22.44
N GLU A 366 8.98 15.83 21.74
CA GLU A 366 8.08 16.82 22.34
C GLU A 366 6.70 16.24 22.73
N ASN A 367 6.20 15.26 21.98
CA ASN A 367 4.79 14.83 22.06
C ASN A 367 4.60 13.34 22.40
N GLY A 368 5.67 12.56 22.44
CA GLY A 368 5.64 11.12 22.64
C GLY A 368 6.48 10.66 23.83
N GLU A 369 6.62 9.34 23.93
CA GLU A 369 7.55 8.71 24.86
C GLU A 369 8.89 8.43 24.17
N TYR A 370 9.98 8.59 24.91
CA TYR A 370 11.34 8.30 24.47
C TYR A 370 11.86 7.10 25.28
N LEU A 371 12.32 6.06 24.61
CA LEU A 371 12.95 4.89 25.22
C LEU A 371 14.31 4.63 24.59
N SER A 372 15.23 4.09 25.38
CA SER A 372 16.48 3.56 24.83
C SER A 372 16.27 2.13 24.34
N ALA A 373 16.85 1.78 23.19
CA ALA A 373 16.89 0.40 22.70
C ALA A 373 17.50 -0.58 23.72
N SER A 374 18.34 -0.11 24.65
CA SER A 374 18.87 -0.93 25.75
C SER A 374 17.79 -1.52 26.66
N GLU A 375 16.60 -0.92 26.72
CA GLU A 375 15.44 -1.44 27.46
C GLU A 375 14.77 -2.63 26.77
N TYR A 376 15.18 -2.95 25.54
CA TYR A 376 14.71 -4.09 24.75
C TYR A 376 15.77 -5.20 24.65
N GLY A 377 17.00 -4.96 25.10
CA GLY A 377 18.05 -5.97 25.18
C GLY A 377 17.86 -6.86 26.40
N HIS A 378 17.67 -8.17 26.18
CA HIS A 378 17.54 -9.26 27.17
C HIS A 378 16.13 -9.63 27.67
N GLU A 379 15.16 -9.85 26.77
CA GLU A 379 13.96 -10.67 27.07
C GLU A 379 13.86 -11.93 26.21
#